data_AF-A0A1G8X595-F1
#
_entry.id   AF-A0A1G8X595-F1
#
_cell.length_a   1.000
_cell.length_b   1.000
_cell.length_c   1.000
_cell.angle_alpha   90.00
_cell.angle_beta   90.00
_cell.angle_gamma   90.00
#
_symmetry.space_group_name_H-M   'P 1'
#
loop_
_entity.id
_entity.type
_entity.pdbx_description
1 polymer ?
#
loop_
_entity_poly.entity_id
_entity_poly.type
_entity_poly.pdbx_seq_one_letter_code
_entity_poly.pdbx_strand_id
1 'polypeptide(L)'
;MLGRIHLLRRDFDEAARCLDLSLDLCTRSQWLALLPWPQALRREVELGRSNPAGASAFFDQAFARACQLGDPCWEGMSARGLALVAEAAGESERAFEILADARIRCNRLADPYVWLDAQCELGRCHGHPDTAIWAGLMGSLTSRTGMKELMARSLLHAEALGDESAGQAARLLGAEIDNPALAVLLGR
;
A
#
# COMPACT_ATOMS: atom_id res chain seq x y z
N MET A 1 -14.29 5.55 -0.12
CA MET A 1 -13.25 6.09 -1.03
C MET A 1 -12.53 7.31 -0.48
N LEU A 2 -13.22 8.36 0.02
CA LEU A 2 -12.56 9.58 0.54
C LEU A 2 -11.43 9.31 1.54
N GLY A 3 -11.64 8.43 2.51
CA GLY A 3 -10.60 8.07 3.48
C GLY A 3 -9.30 7.52 2.86
N ARG A 4 -9.40 6.79 1.75
CA ARG A 4 -8.21 6.31 1.01
C ARG A 4 -7.47 7.45 0.33
N ILE A 5 -8.19 8.43 -0.21
CA ILE A 5 -7.60 9.60 -0.89
C ILE A 5 -6.81 10.43 0.13
N HIS A 6 -7.39 10.74 1.28
CA HIS A 6 -6.69 11.46 2.34
C HIS A 6 -5.47 10.67 2.86
N LEU A 7 -5.59 9.35 3.02
CA LEU A 7 -4.46 8.49 3.39
C LEU A 7 -3.31 8.56 2.38
N LEU A 8 -3.60 8.47 1.07
CA LEU A 8 -2.58 8.58 0.01
C LEU A 8 -1.89 9.95 -0.03
N ARG A 9 -2.59 11.00 0.42
CA ARG A 9 -2.07 12.37 0.57
C ARG A 9 -1.40 12.64 1.92
N ARG A 10 -1.34 11.63 2.81
CA ARG A 10 -0.87 11.74 4.21
C ARG A 10 -1.65 12.74 5.08
N ASP A 11 -2.89 13.05 4.69
CA ASP A 11 -3.83 13.79 5.53
C ASP A 11 -4.50 12.83 6.53
N PHE A 12 -3.74 12.45 7.56
CA PHE A 12 -4.11 11.38 8.47
C PHE A 12 -5.35 11.69 9.31
N ASP A 13 -5.58 12.97 9.65
CA ASP A 13 -6.73 13.39 10.44
C ASP A 13 -8.02 13.22 9.66
N GLU A 14 -8.05 13.72 8.43
CA GLU A 14 -9.24 13.60 7.59
C GLU A 14 -9.43 12.16 7.08
N ALA A 15 -8.34 11.43 6.84
CA ALA A 15 -8.38 10.00 6.56
C ALA A 15 -9.04 9.22 7.70
N ALA A 16 -8.60 9.42 8.94
CA ALA A 16 -9.18 8.78 10.12
C ALA A 16 -10.68 9.09 10.23
N ARG A 17 -11.05 10.38 10.12
CA ARG A 17 -12.44 10.83 10.22
C ARG A 17 -13.34 10.15 9.18
N CYS A 18 -12.92 10.12 7.92
CA CYS A 18 -13.67 9.48 6.84
C CYS A 18 -13.77 7.95 7.01
N LEU A 19 -12.71 7.31 7.50
CA LEU A 19 -12.68 5.87 7.69
C LEU A 19 -13.49 5.42 8.91
N ASP A 20 -13.47 6.18 10.00
CA ASP A 20 -14.31 5.95 11.18
C ASP A 20 -15.80 6.03 10.81
N LEU A 21 -16.20 7.04 10.02
CA LEU A 21 -17.56 7.12 9.48
C LEU A 21 -17.93 5.90 8.60
N SER A 22 -16.98 5.40 7.80
CA SER A 22 -17.20 4.23 6.96
C SER A 22 -17.35 2.95 7.79
N LEU A 23 -16.59 2.81 8.87
CA LEU A 23 -16.69 1.69 9.81
C LEU A 23 -18.05 1.69 10.51
N ASP A 24 -18.49 2.85 11.00
CA ASP A 24 -19.79 3.01 11.66
C ASP A 24 -20.95 2.68 10.71
N LEU A 25 -20.87 3.11 9.45
CA LEU A 25 -21.87 2.78 8.43
C LEU A 25 -21.92 1.28 8.16
N CYS A 26 -20.77 0.65 7.91
CA CYS A 26 -20.71 -0.79 7.62
C CYS A 26 -21.22 -1.61 8.81
N THR A 27 -20.91 -1.19 10.03
CA THR A 27 -21.32 -1.87 11.26
C THR A 27 -22.82 -1.74 11.51
N ARG A 28 -23.38 -0.53 11.43
CA ARG A 28 -24.82 -0.31 11.62
C ARG A 28 -25.67 -0.95 10.52
N SER A 29 -25.17 -0.97 9.29
CA SER A 29 -25.87 -1.57 8.15
C SER A 29 -25.59 -3.07 7.97
N GLN A 30 -24.76 -3.68 8.83
CA GLN A 30 -24.34 -5.08 8.73
C GLN A 30 -23.72 -5.44 7.37
N TRP A 31 -23.01 -4.49 6.75
CA TRP A 31 -22.30 -4.69 5.49
C TRP A 31 -20.94 -5.35 5.74
N LEU A 32 -20.98 -6.60 6.21
CA LEU A 32 -19.80 -7.35 6.63
C LEU A 32 -18.80 -7.56 5.49
N ALA A 33 -19.29 -7.68 4.25
CA ALA A 33 -18.43 -7.79 3.08
C ALA A 33 -17.54 -6.54 2.90
N LEU A 34 -18.07 -5.33 3.10
CA LEU A 34 -17.29 -4.10 2.90
C LEU A 34 -16.38 -3.74 4.08
N LEU A 35 -16.53 -4.40 5.23
CA LEU A 35 -15.86 -4.03 6.48
C LEU A 35 -14.33 -4.19 6.46
N PRO A 36 -13.71 -5.20 5.79
CA PRO A 36 -12.24 -5.34 5.77
C PRO A 36 -11.53 -4.11 5.19
N TRP A 37 -12.13 -3.45 4.20
CA TRP A 37 -11.54 -2.30 3.52
C TRP A 37 -11.29 -1.10 4.45
N PRO A 38 -12.31 -0.48 5.07
CA PRO A 38 -12.09 0.63 5.99
C PRO A 38 -11.33 0.21 7.25
N GLN A 39 -11.39 -1.06 7.66
CA GLN A 39 -10.61 -1.57 8.80
C GLN A 39 -9.10 -1.50 8.51
N ALA A 40 -8.66 -2.09 7.39
CA ALA A 40 -7.26 -2.08 6.99
C ALA A 40 -6.74 -0.64 6.82
N LEU A 41 -7.47 0.21 6.09
CA LEU A 41 -7.05 1.59 5.86
C LEU A 41 -6.98 2.41 7.15
N ARG A 42 -7.92 2.21 8.09
CA ARG A 42 -7.92 2.95 9.35
C ARG A 42 -6.69 2.65 10.19
N ARG A 43 -6.16 1.43 10.06
CA ARG A 43 -4.91 1.02 10.72
C ARG A 43 -3.66 1.51 9.97
N GLU A 44 -3.70 1.59 8.65
CA GLU A 44 -2.63 2.26 7.90
C GLU A 44 -2.46 3.73 8.31
N VAL A 45 -3.55 4.43 8.67
CA VAL A 45 -3.47 5.77 9.26
C VAL A 45 -2.70 5.77 10.58
N GLU A 46 -2.93 4.79 11.46
CA GLU A 46 -2.20 4.69 12.73
C GLU A 46 -0.72 4.36 12.54
N LEU A 47 -0.41 3.49 11.58
CA LEU A 47 0.98 3.23 11.18
C LEU A 47 1.66 4.49 10.64
N GLY A 48 0.97 5.25 9.78
CA GLY A 48 1.47 6.52 9.24
C GLY A 48 1.75 7.59 10.31
N ARG A 49 1.06 7.50 11.46
CA ARG A 49 1.30 8.35 12.65
C ARG A 49 2.38 7.80 13.59
N SER A 50 3.12 6.77 13.18
CA SER A 50 4.12 6.09 14.02
C SER A 50 3.55 5.45 15.30
N ASN A 51 2.31 4.93 15.23
CA ASN A 51 1.66 4.20 16.32
C ASN A 51 1.44 2.71 15.97
N PRO A 52 2.50 1.88 15.87
CA PRO A 52 2.40 0.51 15.35
C PRO A 52 1.74 -0.48 16.32
N ALA A 53 1.90 -0.29 17.64
CA ALA A 53 1.50 -1.29 18.64
C ALA A 53 -0.03 -1.52 18.70
N GLY A 54 -0.84 -0.53 18.34
CA GLY A 54 -2.30 -0.66 18.31
C GLY A 54 -2.89 -1.20 16.99
N ALA A 55 -2.06 -1.41 15.96
CA ALA A 55 -2.52 -1.70 14.61
C ALA A 55 -2.67 -3.22 14.31
N SER A 56 -1.84 -4.07 14.91
CA SER A 56 -1.69 -5.50 14.52
C SER A 56 -2.98 -6.32 14.62
N ALA A 57 -3.63 -6.33 15.79
CA ALA A 57 -4.82 -7.16 16.03
C ALA A 57 -6.00 -6.83 15.10
N PHE A 58 -6.08 -5.59 14.62
CA PHE A 58 -7.11 -5.17 13.67
C PHE A 58 -6.78 -5.55 12.22
N PHE A 59 -5.50 -5.58 11.86
CA PHE A 59 -5.08 -6.14 10.57
C PHE A 59 -5.29 -7.65 10.53
N ASP A 60 -5.02 -8.37 11.63
CA ASP A 60 -5.33 -9.80 11.74
C ASP A 60 -6.82 -10.06 11.53
N GLN A 61 -7.68 -9.26 12.17
CA GLN A 61 -9.12 -9.36 11.99
C GLN A 61 -9.55 -9.05 10.54
N ALA A 62 -9.01 -7.99 9.94
CA ALA A 62 -9.32 -7.61 8.57
C ALA A 62 -8.88 -8.70 7.58
N PHE A 63 -7.68 -9.26 7.77
CA PHE A 63 -7.14 -10.33 6.94
C PHE A 63 -7.91 -11.63 7.08
N ALA A 64 -8.26 -12.04 8.30
CA ALA A 64 -9.07 -13.23 8.54
C ALA A 64 -10.45 -13.12 7.87
N ARG A 65 -11.10 -11.95 7.96
CA ARG A 65 -12.37 -11.68 7.27
C ARG A 65 -12.22 -11.68 5.75
N ALA A 66 -11.18 -11.04 5.23
CA ALA A 66 -10.89 -11.05 3.80
C ALA A 66 -10.71 -12.48 3.27
N CYS A 67 -9.97 -13.33 4.00
CA CYS A 67 -9.81 -14.75 3.69
C CYS A 67 -11.15 -15.52 3.70
N GLN A 68 -12.04 -15.23 4.65
CA GLN A 68 -13.37 -15.85 4.71
C GLN A 68 -14.25 -15.44 3.51
N LEU A 69 -14.12 -14.20 3.07
CA LEU A 69 -14.84 -13.67 1.91
C LEU A 69 -14.24 -14.16 0.58
N GLY A 70 -12.97 -14.61 0.61
CA GLY A 70 -12.23 -15.05 -0.56
C GLY A 70 -11.92 -13.92 -1.54
N ASP A 71 -11.89 -12.67 -1.06
CA ASP A 71 -11.64 -11.49 -1.88
C ASP A 71 -10.14 -11.16 -1.95
N PRO A 72 -9.48 -11.33 -3.12
CA PRO A 72 -8.04 -11.11 -3.25
C PRO A 72 -7.60 -9.67 -2.99
N CYS A 73 -8.44 -8.68 -3.29
CA CYS A 73 -8.13 -7.26 -3.07
C CYS A 73 -8.04 -6.96 -1.57
N TRP A 74 -9.03 -7.44 -0.81
CA TRP A 74 -9.07 -7.25 0.65
C TRP A 74 -7.98 -8.02 1.37
N GLU A 75 -7.68 -9.24 0.91
CA GLU A 75 -6.57 -10.03 1.44
C GLU A 75 -5.24 -9.30 1.23
N GLY A 76 -5.03 -8.78 0.02
CA GLY A 76 -3.82 -8.02 -0.34
C GLY A 76 -3.58 -6.79 0.51
N MET A 77 -4.61 -5.96 0.67
CA MET A 77 -4.49 -4.76 1.49
C MET A 77 -4.21 -5.09 2.95
N SER A 78 -4.93 -6.07 3.51
CA SER A 78 -4.77 -6.43 4.92
C SER A 78 -3.40 -7.06 5.16
N ALA A 79 -2.93 -7.92 4.25
CA ALA A 79 -1.60 -8.51 4.30
C ALA A 79 -0.49 -7.47 4.15
N ARG A 80 -0.64 -6.49 3.24
CA ARG A 80 0.29 -5.34 3.18
C ARG A 80 0.35 -4.61 4.53
N GLY A 81 -0.78 -4.38 5.17
CA GLY A 81 -0.85 -3.80 6.52
C GLY A 81 -0.08 -4.61 7.56
N LEU A 82 -0.26 -5.93 7.59
CA LEU A 82 0.49 -6.85 8.44
C LEU A 82 2.01 -6.78 8.18
N ALA A 83 2.43 -6.72 6.92
CA ALA A 83 3.84 -6.58 6.58
C ALA A 83 4.44 -5.24 7.08
N LEU A 84 3.69 -4.14 7.00
CA LEU A 84 4.12 -2.85 7.54
C LEU A 84 4.23 -2.88 9.07
N VAL A 85 3.33 -3.59 9.77
CA VAL A 85 3.43 -3.80 11.23
C VAL A 85 4.68 -4.62 11.56
N ALA A 86 4.89 -5.74 10.86
CA ALA A 86 6.07 -6.60 11.07
C ALA A 86 7.37 -5.80 10.85
N GLU A 87 7.44 -5.01 9.78
CA GLU A 87 8.58 -4.14 9.53
C GLU A 87 8.77 -3.09 10.63
N ALA A 88 7.69 -2.44 11.10
CA ALA A 88 7.77 -1.49 12.20
C ALA A 88 8.22 -2.14 13.54
N ALA A 89 8.04 -3.45 13.68
CA ALA A 89 8.54 -4.23 14.81
C ALA A 89 9.98 -4.74 14.62
N GLY A 90 10.62 -4.46 13.47
CA GLY A 90 11.95 -4.95 13.13
C GLY A 90 11.98 -6.39 12.60
N GLU A 91 10.82 -6.97 12.28
CA GLU A 91 10.65 -8.34 11.79
C GLU A 91 10.69 -8.38 10.24
N SER A 92 11.77 -7.89 9.64
CA SER A 92 11.82 -7.66 8.18
C SER A 92 11.73 -8.94 7.36
N GLU A 93 12.30 -10.07 7.82
CA GLU A 93 12.11 -11.37 7.18
C GLU A 93 10.63 -11.76 7.14
N ARG A 94 9.92 -11.55 8.25
CA ARG A 94 8.48 -11.81 8.35
C ARG A 94 7.68 -10.89 7.44
N ALA A 95 8.07 -9.61 7.33
CA ALA A 95 7.45 -8.68 6.41
C ALA A 95 7.57 -9.14 4.94
N PHE A 96 8.74 -9.66 4.53
CA PHE A 96 8.92 -10.24 3.19
C PHE A 96 8.05 -11.47 2.95
N GLU A 97 7.98 -12.40 3.91
CA GLU A 97 7.10 -13.57 3.82
C GLU A 97 5.63 -13.17 3.63
N ILE A 98 5.15 -12.21 4.41
CA ILE A 98 3.77 -11.72 4.33
C ILE A 98 3.50 -11.09 2.96
N LEU A 99 4.40 -10.28 2.42
CA LEU A 99 4.23 -9.66 1.10
C LEU A 99 4.30 -10.69 -0.03
N ALA A 100 5.13 -11.73 0.10
CA ALA A 100 5.18 -12.83 -0.86
C ALA A 100 3.87 -13.63 -0.88
N ASP A 101 3.31 -13.95 0.28
CA ASP A 101 2.00 -14.61 0.40
C ASP A 101 0.86 -13.70 -0.13
N ALA A 102 0.89 -12.41 0.22
CA ALA A 102 -0.05 -11.41 -0.29
C ALA A 102 -0.07 -11.40 -1.82
N ARG A 103 1.10 -11.39 -2.46
CA ARG A 103 1.22 -11.45 -3.93
C ARG A 103 0.55 -12.68 -4.52
N ILE A 104 0.78 -13.86 -3.95
CA ILE A 104 0.18 -15.11 -4.43
C ILE A 104 -1.35 -15.03 -4.32
N ARG A 105 -1.86 -14.53 -3.20
CA ARG A 105 -3.30 -14.38 -2.94
C ARG A 105 -3.97 -13.37 -3.86
N CYS A 106 -3.37 -12.21 -4.05
CA CYS A 106 -3.90 -11.11 -4.86
C CYS A 106 -4.01 -11.48 -6.34
N ASN A 107 -3.04 -12.23 -6.85
CA ASN A 107 -3.00 -12.63 -8.27
C ASN A 107 -4.04 -13.70 -8.64
N ARG A 108 -4.89 -14.16 -7.69
CA ARG A 108 -6.04 -15.02 -8.00
C ARG A 108 -7.10 -14.28 -8.85
N LEU A 109 -7.14 -12.95 -8.76
CA LEU A 109 -7.89 -12.06 -9.66
C LEU A 109 -6.94 -10.95 -10.14
N ALA A 110 -7.29 -10.24 -11.21
CA ALA A 110 -6.42 -9.20 -11.79
C ALA A 110 -6.41 -7.90 -10.95
N ASP A 111 -5.90 -7.94 -9.71
CA ASP A 111 -5.76 -6.76 -8.86
C ASP A 111 -4.38 -6.67 -8.17
N PRO A 112 -3.33 -6.20 -8.88
CA PRO A 112 -1.95 -6.45 -8.45
C PRO A 112 -1.18 -5.23 -7.88
N TYR A 113 -1.78 -4.04 -7.74
CA TYR A 113 -0.93 -2.84 -7.75
C TYR A 113 -0.48 -2.31 -6.37
N VAL A 114 -1.27 -2.46 -5.31
CA VAL A 114 -0.98 -1.81 -4.02
C VAL A 114 0.16 -2.49 -3.24
N TRP A 115 0.34 -3.80 -3.42
CA TRP A 115 1.37 -4.57 -2.72
C TRP A 115 2.76 -4.46 -3.36
N LEU A 116 2.86 -4.22 -4.67
CA LEU A 116 4.14 -4.07 -5.37
C LEU A 116 4.95 -2.89 -4.84
N ASP A 117 4.30 -1.75 -4.56
CA ASP A 117 4.98 -0.55 -4.04
C ASP A 117 5.61 -0.83 -2.66
N ALA A 118 4.86 -1.47 -1.76
CA ALA A 118 5.36 -1.84 -0.43
C ALA A 118 6.52 -2.84 -0.49
N GLN A 119 6.46 -3.79 -1.42
CA GLN A 119 7.51 -4.77 -1.63
C GLN A 119 8.78 -4.13 -2.22
N CYS A 120 8.65 -3.16 -3.13
CA CYS A 120 9.78 -2.37 -3.63
C CYS A 120 10.42 -1.54 -2.51
N GLU A 121 9.62 -0.84 -1.71
CA GLU A 121 10.11 -0.01 -0.61
C GLU A 121 10.85 -0.85 0.45
N LEU A 122 10.25 -1.97 0.88
CA LEU A 122 10.90 -2.89 1.83
C LEU A 122 12.19 -3.48 1.25
N GLY A 123 12.15 -3.90 -0.02
CA GLY A 123 13.32 -4.40 -0.73
C GLY A 123 14.46 -3.39 -0.77
N ARG A 124 14.15 -2.11 -1.02
CA ARG A 124 15.11 -1.02 -1.05
C ARG A 124 15.71 -0.73 0.33
N CYS A 125 14.88 -0.70 1.38
CA CYS A 125 15.34 -0.49 2.76
C CYS A 125 16.34 -1.58 3.22
N HIS A 126 16.15 -2.82 2.78
CA HIS A 126 16.94 -3.97 3.22
C HIS A 126 17.91 -4.52 2.16
N GLY A 127 18.04 -3.85 1.01
CA GLY A 127 18.94 -4.29 -0.08
C GLY A 127 18.57 -5.65 -0.68
N HIS A 128 17.28 -5.99 -0.75
CA HIS A 128 16.84 -7.28 -1.27
C HIS A 128 17.19 -7.43 -2.76
N PRO A 129 17.75 -8.57 -3.20
CA PRO A 129 18.24 -8.76 -4.58
C PRO A 129 17.15 -8.62 -5.65
N ASP A 130 15.91 -8.99 -5.32
CA ASP A 130 14.78 -8.93 -6.26
C ASP A 130 14.14 -7.53 -6.39
N THR A 131 14.63 -6.50 -5.70
CA THR A 131 14.01 -5.16 -5.71
C THR A 131 13.88 -4.59 -7.13
N ALA A 132 14.90 -4.79 -7.97
CA ALA A 132 14.87 -4.38 -9.37
C ALA A 132 13.79 -5.11 -10.19
N ILE A 133 13.58 -6.40 -9.92
CA ILE A 133 12.53 -7.20 -10.57
C ILE A 133 11.16 -6.65 -10.19
N TRP A 134 10.92 -6.38 -8.91
CA TRP A 134 9.65 -5.86 -8.42
C TRP A 134 9.35 -4.46 -8.97
N ALA A 135 10.35 -3.58 -9.02
CA ALA A 135 10.22 -2.25 -9.61
C ALA A 135 9.86 -2.32 -11.11
N GLY A 136 10.51 -3.23 -11.86
CA GLY A 136 10.20 -3.48 -13.27
C GLY A 136 8.80 -4.04 -13.51
N LEU A 137 8.36 -4.98 -12.67
CA LEU A 137 6.99 -5.51 -12.71
C LEU A 137 5.96 -4.42 -12.43
N MET A 138 6.22 -3.56 -11.44
CA MET A 138 5.36 -2.41 -11.13
C MET A 138 5.27 -1.46 -12.33
N GLY A 139 6.39 -1.16 -13.00
CA GLY A 139 6.40 -0.31 -14.19
C GLY A 139 5.61 -0.91 -15.36
N SER A 140 5.78 -2.21 -15.62
CA SER A 140 5.03 -2.93 -16.65
C SER A 140 3.52 -2.98 -16.37
N LEU A 141 3.13 -3.11 -15.11
CA LEU A 141 1.71 -3.10 -14.72
C LEU A 141 1.11 -1.69 -14.86
N THR A 142 1.78 -0.68 -14.32
CA THR A 142 1.27 0.69 -14.21
C THR A 142 1.22 1.39 -15.58
N SER A 143 2.16 1.09 -16.47
CA SER A 143 2.13 1.54 -17.86
C SER A 143 0.92 1.01 -18.64
N ARG A 144 0.59 -0.28 -18.49
CA ARG A 144 -0.57 -0.90 -19.17
C ARG A 144 -1.92 -0.45 -18.65
N THR A 145 -1.98 -0.02 -17.39
CA THR A 145 -3.23 0.33 -16.68
C THR A 145 -3.45 1.84 -16.53
N GLY A 146 -2.48 2.66 -16.93
CA GLY A 146 -2.59 4.13 -16.85
C GLY A 146 -2.50 4.69 -15.43
N MET A 147 -2.00 3.91 -14.46
CA MET A 147 -1.89 4.34 -13.06
C MET A 147 -0.69 5.29 -12.85
N LYS A 148 -0.86 6.56 -13.25
CA LYS A 148 0.22 7.57 -13.32
C LYS A 148 1.03 7.74 -12.02
N GLU A 149 0.40 7.81 -10.85
CA GLU A 149 1.14 7.98 -9.57
C GLU A 149 2.03 6.77 -9.28
N LEU A 150 1.52 5.56 -9.51
CA LEU A 150 2.28 4.34 -9.25
C LEU A 150 3.39 4.14 -10.29
N MET A 151 3.17 4.58 -11.53
CA MET A 151 4.23 4.64 -12.53
C MET A 151 5.35 5.59 -12.06
N ALA A 152 5.01 6.77 -11.52
CA ALA A 152 6.00 7.69 -10.96
C ALA A 152 6.78 7.04 -9.79
N ARG A 153 6.10 6.31 -8.89
CA ARG A 153 6.76 5.57 -7.81
C ARG A 153 7.66 4.44 -8.31
N SER A 154 7.23 3.66 -9.32
CA SER A 154 8.06 2.64 -9.95
C SER A 154 9.34 3.23 -10.53
N LEU A 155 9.25 4.40 -11.17
CA LEU A 155 10.41 5.13 -11.69
C LEU A 155 11.33 5.65 -10.57
N LEU A 156 10.78 6.09 -9.44
CA LEU A 156 11.57 6.46 -8.25
C LEU A 156 12.31 5.26 -7.64
N HIS A 157 11.68 4.08 -7.63
CA HIS A 157 12.37 2.84 -7.22
C HIS A 157 13.52 2.51 -8.17
N ALA A 158 13.35 2.71 -9.48
CA ALA A 158 14.42 2.53 -10.46
C ALA A 158 15.56 3.56 -10.31
N GLU A 159 15.23 4.83 -10.05
CA GLU A 159 16.23 5.88 -9.73
C GLU A 159 17.06 5.50 -8.51
N ALA A 160 16.42 5.03 -7.44
CA ALA A 160 17.12 4.59 -6.23
C ALA A 160 18.01 3.34 -6.45
N LEU A 161 17.77 2.59 -7.52
CA LEU A 161 18.60 1.46 -7.96
C LEU A 161 19.67 1.86 -8.98
N GLY A 162 19.79 3.16 -9.32
CA GLY A 162 20.84 3.72 -10.16
C GLY A 162 20.41 4.20 -11.54
N ASP A 163 19.12 4.12 -11.91
CA ASP A 163 18.62 4.66 -13.19
C ASP A 163 18.24 6.14 -13.06
N GLU A 164 19.22 7.03 -13.24
CA GLU A 164 19.00 8.49 -13.18
C GLU A 164 17.96 8.98 -14.20
N SER A 165 17.83 8.30 -15.34
CA SER A 165 16.87 8.68 -16.39
C SER A 165 15.42 8.42 -15.95
N ALA A 166 15.20 7.36 -15.17
CA ALA A 166 13.91 7.08 -14.55
C ALA A 166 13.48 8.20 -13.58
N GLY A 167 14.42 8.77 -12.82
CA GLY A 167 14.15 9.89 -11.93
C GLY A 167 13.63 11.14 -12.65
N GLN A 168 14.21 11.46 -13.81
CA GLN A 168 13.73 12.58 -14.64
C GLN A 168 12.32 12.33 -15.15
N ALA A 169 12.04 11.11 -15.62
CA ALA A 169 10.71 10.70 -16.06
C ALA A 169 9.69 10.74 -14.91
N ALA A 170 10.07 10.32 -13.69
CA ALA A 170 9.23 10.38 -12.51
C ALA A 170 8.79 11.81 -12.19
N ARG A 171 9.74 12.76 -12.24
CA ARG A 171 9.47 14.20 -12.00
C ARG A 171 8.55 14.80 -13.05
N LEU A 172 8.72 14.46 -14.33
CA LEU A 172 7.84 14.91 -15.41
C LEU A 172 6.42 14.35 -15.24
N LEU A 173 6.28 13.05 -14.99
CA LEU A 173 4.98 12.40 -14.84
C LEU A 173 4.25 12.87 -13.58
N GLY A 174 4.99 13.03 -12.46
CA GLY A 174 4.45 13.51 -11.20
C GLY A 174 4.08 14.99 -11.19
N ALA A 175 4.48 15.77 -12.21
CA ALA A 175 4.17 17.20 -12.28
C ALA A 175 2.68 17.50 -12.37
N GLU A 176 1.90 16.59 -12.99
CA GLU A 176 0.46 16.72 -13.18
C GLU A 176 -0.38 16.13 -12.02
N ILE A 177 0.27 15.54 -11.02
CA ILE A 177 -0.41 14.78 -9.97
C ILE A 177 -0.54 15.64 -8.72
N ASP A 178 -1.77 16.00 -8.36
CA ASP A 178 -2.08 16.67 -7.09
C ASP A 178 -2.03 15.65 -5.94
N ASN A 179 -0.81 15.35 -5.48
CA ASN A 179 -0.56 14.61 -4.26
C ASN A 179 0.68 15.18 -3.54
N PRO A 180 0.51 15.90 -2.41
CA PRO A 180 1.62 16.44 -1.64
C PRO A 180 2.64 15.39 -1.18
N ALA A 181 2.19 14.17 -0.86
CA ALA A 181 3.09 13.10 -0.45
C ALA A 181 4.00 12.64 -1.59
N LEU A 182 3.50 12.64 -2.83
CA LEU A 182 4.31 12.38 -4.02
C LEU A 182 5.27 13.53 -4.31
N ALA A 183 4.83 14.78 -4.14
CA ALA A 183 5.69 15.96 -4.35
C ALA A 183 6.96 15.90 -3.47
N VAL A 184 6.82 15.52 -2.19
CA VAL A 184 7.94 15.30 -1.28
C VAL A 184 8.91 14.24 -1.81
N LEU A 185 8.40 13.11 -2.31
CA LEU A 185 9.26 12.05 -2.88
C LEU A 185 9.99 12.50 -4.15
N LEU A 186 9.41 13.42 -4.92
CA LEU A 186 10.00 14.00 -6.11
C LEU A 186 10.99 15.15 -5.82
N GLY A 187 11.15 15.54 -4.55
CA GLY A 187 11.99 16.67 -4.13
C GLY A 187 11.41 18.04 -4.49
N ARG A 188 10.08 18.18 -4.45
CA ARG A 188 9.34 19.41 -4.82
C ARG A 188 8.57 20.00 -3.64
#